data_AF-A0A8H5VVQ8-F1
#
_entry.id   AF-A0A8H5VVQ8-F1
#
_cell.length_a   1.000
_cell.length_b   1.000
_cell.length_c   1.000
_cell.angle_alpha   90.00
_cell.angle_beta   90.00
_cell.angle_gamma   90.00
#
_symmetry.space_group_name_H-M   'P 1'
#
loop_
_entity.id
_entity.type
_entity.pdbx_description
1 polymer ?
#
loop_
_entity_poly.entity_id
_entity_poly.type
_entity_poly.pdbx_seq_one_letter_code
_entity_poly.pdbx_strand_id
1 'polypeptide(L)'
;MMASVNAPPMDFTIASYTNLPSPASIRLLSFIKRPRQLSPPSILGEPLLEFIVETVDINEAPDFDLISSTWGNPDSADPGDIDEYRPMHLYPVTIDGKLMFLPKNIYEALKMAQKVNDPVEKRNELFLETELMIAVENNHQPRVQQLLEQGAHIHAQDCFGKTAIHHAAQLGHFDIINMLLDYGASMKVIDSHGKTPMDYITYNKPKDWEKVREIAYKMQKTPEKRELVPVPDVVRVGRPMWIDAICIDQSNADERSNHGSLIAQIYCRASSVIAWVGVQNDETKLAPDAILSILRADGKDPDETMWDDNPSTTNTGYSYIPSDQEKSSIIRFLRRSWFEREDLMHEVAFGRAITVYCGMDRLPFSSIMEFLRREAYSGTFLPSDLQVWSLLGSTASKKRRSLDSRSTSKKTRRDSMDG
;
A
#
# COMPACT_ATOMS: atom_id res chain seq x y z
N MET A 1 -17.39 -6.36 -7.79
CA MET A 1 -17.92 -5.31 -8.69
C MET A 1 -17.47 -3.99 -8.11
N MET A 2 -16.69 -3.18 -8.83
CA MET A 2 -16.46 -1.79 -8.41
C MET A 2 -17.78 -1.05 -8.56
N ALA A 3 -18.27 -0.47 -7.48
CA ALA A 3 -19.48 0.33 -7.52
C ALA A 3 -19.12 1.69 -8.13
N SER A 4 -19.89 2.13 -9.14
CA SER A 4 -19.94 3.55 -9.50
C SER A 4 -20.28 4.35 -8.24
N VAL A 5 -19.56 5.46 -8.01
CA VAL A 5 -19.84 6.32 -6.85
C VAL A 5 -20.01 7.75 -7.30
N ASN A 6 -20.98 8.44 -6.70
CA ASN A 6 -21.15 9.88 -6.89
C ASN A 6 -20.05 10.61 -6.11
N ALA A 7 -18.97 10.99 -6.77
CA ALA A 7 -18.02 11.96 -6.21
C ALA A 7 -18.20 13.32 -6.88
N PRO A 8 -18.31 14.42 -6.11
CA PRO A 8 -18.44 15.75 -6.67
C PRO A 8 -17.17 16.15 -7.48
N PRO A 9 -17.29 17.16 -8.36
CA PRO A 9 -16.11 17.76 -8.98
C PRO A 9 -15.25 18.45 -7.91
N MET A 10 -13.95 18.61 -8.19
CA MET A 10 -13.06 19.36 -7.32
C MET A 10 -13.46 20.84 -7.28
N ASP A 11 -13.70 21.37 -6.08
CA ASP A 11 -14.03 22.79 -5.86
C ASP A 11 -12.95 23.55 -5.06
N PHE A 12 -11.87 22.87 -4.67
CA PHE A 12 -10.71 23.39 -3.93
C PHE A 12 -11.05 24.14 -2.63
N THR A 13 -12.26 23.95 -2.09
CA THR A 13 -12.62 24.43 -0.75
C THR A 13 -12.08 23.50 0.32
N ILE A 14 -11.98 23.95 1.58
CA ILE A 14 -11.49 23.12 2.69
C ILE A 14 -12.59 22.12 3.11
N ALA A 15 -12.21 20.85 3.26
CA ALA A 15 -13.10 19.80 3.73
C ALA A 15 -13.57 20.06 5.17
N SER A 16 -14.82 19.73 5.46
CA SER A 16 -15.43 19.89 6.78
C SER A 16 -16.13 18.61 7.19
N TYR A 17 -15.98 18.20 8.44
CA TYR A 17 -16.67 17.04 8.98
C TYR A 17 -18.17 17.28 9.16
N THR A 18 -18.96 16.26 8.86
CA THR A 18 -20.38 16.19 9.20
C THR A 18 -20.55 15.40 10.50
N ASN A 19 -21.50 15.79 11.36
CA ASN A 19 -21.77 15.04 12.58
C ASN A 19 -22.21 13.61 12.27
N LEU A 20 -21.71 12.66 13.05
CA LEU A 20 -22.11 11.26 12.94
C LEU A 20 -23.56 11.07 13.39
N PRO A 21 -24.36 10.26 12.67
CA PRO A 21 -25.79 10.11 12.96
C PRO A 21 -26.06 9.24 14.19
N SER A 22 -25.12 8.36 14.58
CA SER A 22 -25.24 7.54 15.78
C SER A 22 -23.87 7.31 16.44
N PRO A 23 -23.82 6.93 17.73
CA PRO A 23 -22.58 6.51 18.39
C PRO A 23 -21.94 5.27 17.77
N ALA A 24 -22.67 4.48 16.99
CA ALA A 24 -22.15 3.30 16.27
C ALA A 24 -21.70 3.64 14.83
N SER A 25 -21.87 4.89 14.40
CA SER A 25 -21.49 5.30 13.07
C SER A 25 -19.98 5.48 12.97
N ILE A 26 -19.40 5.02 11.88
CA ILE A 26 -17.99 5.28 11.53
C ILE A 26 -17.92 5.83 10.11
N ARG A 27 -16.84 6.54 9.80
CA ARG A 27 -16.53 6.97 8.44
C ARG A 27 -15.59 5.97 7.78
N LEU A 28 -15.84 5.64 6.51
CA LEU A 28 -14.96 4.84 5.68
C LEU A 28 -14.50 5.65 4.48
N LEU A 29 -13.20 5.63 4.26
CA LEU A 29 -12.48 6.28 3.18
C LEU A 29 -12.42 5.35 1.96
N SER A 30 -12.83 5.81 0.79
CA SER A 30 -12.61 5.07 -0.44
C SER A 30 -11.75 5.89 -1.40
N PHE A 31 -10.66 5.29 -1.89
CA PHE A 31 -9.90 5.86 -3.00
C PHE A 31 -10.77 5.90 -4.25
N ILE A 32 -10.65 6.96 -5.04
CA ILE A 32 -11.36 7.08 -6.31
C ILE A 32 -10.40 7.35 -7.47
N LYS A 33 -10.85 6.97 -8.66
CA LYS A 33 -10.21 7.29 -9.94
C LYS A 33 -11.22 7.81 -10.93
N ARG A 34 -10.71 8.56 -11.89
CA ARG A 34 -11.47 9.07 -13.04
C ARG A 34 -10.88 8.42 -14.30
N PRO A 35 -11.49 7.35 -14.84
CA PRO A 35 -10.88 6.51 -15.88
C PRO A 35 -10.45 7.27 -17.15
N ARG A 36 -11.13 8.36 -17.48
CA ARG A 36 -10.87 9.20 -18.67
C ARG A 36 -9.89 10.34 -18.42
N GLN A 37 -9.38 10.48 -17.20
CA GLN A 37 -8.47 11.56 -16.87
C GLN A 37 -7.08 11.28 -17.46
N LEU A 38 -6.55 12.22 -18.23
CA LEU A 38 -5.25 12.09 -18.89
C LEU A 38 -4.08 12.03 -17.91
N SER A 39 -4.17 12.77 -16.81
CA SER A 39 -3.19 12.79 -15.75
C SER A 39 -3.87 13.04 -14.40
N PRO A 40 -3.54 12.28 -13.34
CA PRO A 40 -3.99 12.60 -11.99
C PRO A 40 -3.67 14.06 -11.66
N PRO A 41 -4.55 14.75 -10.91
CA PRO A 41 -4.26 16.11 -10.50
C PRO A 41 -3.01 16.12 -9.63
N SER A 42 -2.22 17.17 -9.70
CA SER A 42 -1.04 17.34 -8.83
C SER A 42 -0.96 18.78 -8.33
N ILE A 43 -0.42 18.93 -7.14
CA ILE A 43 -0.15 20.23 -6.53
C ILE A 43 1.35 20.25 -6.18
N LEU A 44 2.07 21.22 -6.76
CA LEU A 44 3.54 21.35 -6.58
C LEU A 44 4.34 20.08 -6.96
N GLY A 45 3.85 19.31 -7.93
CA GLY A 45 4.49 18.07 -8.39
C GLY A 45 4.12 16.83 -7.55
N GLU A 46 3.43 16.99 -6.43
CA GLU A 46 2.89 15.87 -5.67
C GLU A 46 1.53 15.43 -6.21
N PRO A 47 1.29 14.13 -6.45
CA PRO A 47 0.01 13.63 -6.91
C PRO A 47 -1.05 13.86 -5.85
N LEU A 48 -2.17 14.45 -6.26
CA LEU A 48 -3.30 14.72 -5.40
C LEU A 48 -4.12 13.43 -5.25
N LEU A 49 -4.09 12.84 -4.06
CA LEU A 49 -4.90 11.66 -3.75
C LEU A 49 -6.37 12.08 -3.64
N GLU A 50 -7.26 11.39 -4.36
CA GLU A 50 -8.70 11.63 -4.33
C GLU A 50 -9.43 10.55 -3.54
N PHE A 51 -10.32 11.01 -2.67
CA PHE A 51 -11.09 10.18 -1.77
C PHE A 51 -12.56 10.60 -1.74
N ILE A 52 -13.40 9.63 -1.38
CA ILE A 52 -14.74 9.88 -0.87
C ILE A 52 -14.85 9.32 0.54
N VAL A 53 -15.73 9.91 1.34
CA VAL A 53 -15.99 9.42 2.70
C VAL A 53 -17.47 9.08 2.84
N GLU A 54 -17.74 7.85 3.26
CA GLU A 54 -19.09 7.36 3.50
C GLU A 54 -19.26 7.06 4.99
N THR A 55 -20.43 7.41 5.53
CA THR A 55 -20.79 7.07 6.91
C THR A 55 -21.58 5.78 6.92
N VAL A 56 -21.17 4.82 7.75
CA VAL A 56 -21.78 3.50 7.88
C VAL A 56 -21.97 3.16 9.36
N ASP A 57 -22.92 2.28 9.67
CA ASP A 57 -23.06 1.72 11.03
C ASP A 57 -22.17 0.49 11.17
N ILE A 58 -21.25 0.49 12.16
CA ILE A 58 -20.31 -0.61 12.37
C ILE A 58 -21.01 -1.94 12.72
N ASN A 59 -22.23 -1.89 13.25
CA ASN A 59 -22.99 -3.09 13.63
C ASN A 59 -23.54 -3.83 12.41
N GLU A 60 -23.72 -3.14 11.28
CA GLU A 60 -24.11 -3.75 9.99
C GLU A 60 -23.00 -4.62 9.38
N ALA A 61 -21.83 -4.69 10.03
CA ALA A 61 -20.66 -5.44 9.57
C ALA A 61 -20.20 -5.03 8.15
N PRO A 62 -19.90 -3.74 7.93
CA PRO A 62 -19.36 -3.30 6.65
C PRO A 62 -18.03 -4.00 6.35
N ASP A 63 -17.74 -4.26 5.08
CA ASP A 63 -16.45 -4.78 4.63
C ASP A 63 -15.48 -3.62 4.38
N PHE A 64 -14.37 -3.60 5.13
CA PHE A 64 -13.34 -2.57 5.02
C PHE A 64 -11.98 -3.08 5.52
N ASP A 65 -10.92 -2.45 5.04
CA ASP A 65 -9.55 -2.63 5.55
C ASP A 65 -9.19 -1.48 6.52
N LEU A 66 -8.18 -1.67 7.35
CA LEU A 66 -7.76 -0.67 8.33
C LEU A 66 -6.30 -0.27 8.12
N ILE A 67 -5.99 1.02 8.25
CA ILE A 67 -4.62 1.52 8.36
C ILE A 67 -4.35 1.92 9.81
N SER A 68 -3.37 1.25 10.43
CA SER A 68 -2.85 1.60 11.75
C SER A 68 -1.52 2.32 11.55
N SER A 69 -1.42 3.57 11.98
CA SER A 69 -0.26 4.43 11.75
C SER A 69 0.03 5.35 12.93
N THR A 70 1.18 6.03 12.93
CA THR A 70 1.53 7.08 13.89
C THR A 70 1.39 8.47 13.25
N TRP A 71 1.10 9.48 14.07
CA TRP A 71 0.93 10.86 13.58
C TRP A 71 2.25 11.57 13.27
N GLY A 72 3.30 11.25 14.03
CA GLY A 72 4.61 11.92 13.95
C GLY A 72 5.60 11.25 13.00
N ASN A 73 6.89 11.51 13.23
CA ASN A 73 7.96 10.87 12.47
C ASN A 73 7.90 9.34 12.67
N PRO A 74 7.81 8.54 11.60
CA PRO A 74 7.88 7.08 11.70
C PRO A 74 9.26 6.56 12.16
N ASP A 75 10.33 7.31 11.92
CA ASP A 75 11.72 6.92 12.21
C ASP A 75 12.20 7.28 13.63
N SER A 76 11.50 8.14 14.36
CA SER A 76 11.86 8.50 15.74
C SER A 76 10.79 8.06 16.74
N ALA A 77 11.21 7.42 17.82
CA ALA A 77 10.36 7.07 18.94
C ALA A 77 9.94 8.30 19.76
N ASP A 78 10.66 9.42 19.63
CA ASP A 78 10.38 10.66 20.35
C ASP A 78 9.39 11.54 19.52
N PRO A 79 8.14 11.71 19.97
CA PRO A 79 7.16 12.52 19.25
C PRO A 79 7.58 13.99 19.31
N GLY A 80 8.16 14.51 18.23
CA GLY A 80 8.57 15.92 18.12
C GLY A 80 10.00 16.18 17.67
N ASP A 81 10.74 15.15 17.25
CA ASP A 81 12.04 15.35 16.60
C ASP A 81 11.92 16.33 15.42
N ILE A 82 12.89 17.23 15.35
CA ILE A 82 12.88 18.42 14.51
C ILE A 82 13.28 18.03 13.08
N ASP A 83 12.39 17.41 12.31
CA ASP A 83 12.69 16.84 10.98
C ASP A 83 11.66 17.18 9.88
N GLU A 84 11.70 16.45 8.77
CA GLU A 84 10.82 16.61 7.60
C GLU A 84 9.37 16.15 7.82
N TYR A 85 9.03 15.51 8.94
CA TYR A 85 7.68 15.09 9.32
C TYR A 85 6.96 16.11 10.22
N ARG A 86 7.53 17.32 10.39
CA ARG A 86 6.89 18.41 11.14
C ARG A 86 5.46 18.71 10.68
N PRO A 87 4.59 19.22 11.58
CA PRO A 87 3.24 19.67 11.24
C PRO A 87 3.14 20.74 10.15
N MET A 88 4.23 21.41 9.79
CA MET A 88 4.27 22.37 8.67
C MET A 88 4.36 21.70 7.30
N HIS A 89 4.84 20.45 7.22
CA HIS A 89 4.93 19.68 5.97
C HIS A 89 3.62 18.95 5.73
N LEU A 90 2.61 19.73 5.36
CA LEU A 90 1.28 19.22 5.04
C LEU A 90 1.16 18.91 3.55
N TYR A 91 0.58 17.76 3.26
CA TYR A 91 0.35 17.28 1.92
C TYR A 91 -1.13 17.38 1.58
N PRO A 92 -1.48 17.94 0.40
CA PRO A 92 -2.86 18.07 0.00
C PRO A 92 -3.42 16.72 -0.46
N VAL A 93 -4.62 16.43 0.00
CA VAL A 93 -5.49 15.37 -0.53
C VAL A 93 -6.87 15.96 -0.79
N THR A 94 -7.74 15.23 -1.49
CA THR A 94 -9.15 15.63 -1.63
C THR A 94 -10.08 14.60 -1.03
N ILE A 95 -11.06 15.07 -0.26
CA ILE A 95 -12.16 14.29 0.27
C ILE A 95 -13.44 14.93 -0.23
N ASP A 96 -14.24 14.15 -0.95
CA ASP A 96 -15.49 14.63 -1.57
C ASP A 96 -15.29 15.92 -2.36
N GLY A 97 -14.21 15.97 -3.16
CA GLY A 97 -13.86 17.12 -4.02
C GLY A 97 -13.25 18.32 -3.30
N LYS A 98 -13.11 18.26 -1.97
CA LYS A 98 -12.59 19.34 -1.12
C LYS A 98 -11.19 19.04 -0.60
N LEU A 99 -10.35 20.04 -0.43
CA LEU A 99 -8.99 19.91 0.07
C LEU A 99 -8.95 19.58 1.57
N MET A 100 -8.14 18.58 1.92
CA MET A 100 -7.68 18.31 3.28
C MET A 100 -6.16 18.24 3.27
N PHE A 101 -5.54 18.71 4.34
CA PHE A 101 -4.09 18.77 4.49
C PHE A 101 -3.65 17.78 5.56
N LEU A 102 -2.81 16.81 5.18
CA LEU A 102 -2.40 15.71 6.06
C LEU A 102 -0.90 15.77 6.35
N PRO A 103 -0.46 15.30 7.53
CA PRO A 103 0.96 15.10 7.81
C PRO A 103 1.61 14.15 6.79
N LYS A 104 2.89 14.37 6.49
CA LYS A 104 3.68 13.56 5.55
C LYS A 104 3.53 12.04 5.79
N ASN A 105 3.62 11.59 7.03
CA ASN A 105 3.55 10.16 7.38
C ASN A 105 2.20 9.52 6.96
N ILE A 106 1.10 10.23 7.21
CA ILE A 106 -0.26 9.79 6.83
C ILE A 106 -0.42 9.80 5.32
N TYR A 107 0.09 10.83 4.65
CA TYR A 107 0.06 10.91 3.19
C TYR A 107 0.85 9.78 2.52
N GLU A 108 2.03 9.44 3.04
CA GLU A 108 2.84 8.31 2.57
C GLU A 108 2.14 6.96 2.81
N ALA A 109 1.49 6.80 3.97
CA ALA A 109 0.66 5.63 4.27
C ALA A 109 -0.46 5.46 3.25
N LEU A 110 -1.14 6.55 2.88
CA LEU A 110 -2.20 6.54 1.87
C LEU A 110 -1.66 6.26 0.46
N LYS A 111 -0.50 6.81 0.09
CA LYS A 111 0.17 6.49 -1.18
C LYS A 111 0.48 4.99 -1.29
N MET A 112 0.99 4.39 -0.21
CA MET A 112 1.24 2.95 -0.15
C MET A 112 -0.09 2.17 -0.22
N ALA A 113 -1.07 2.54 0.60
CA ALA A 113 -2.36 1.86 0.67
C ALA A 113 -3.09 1.91 -0.67
N GLN A 114 -3.03 3.03 -1.41
CA GLN A 114 -3.58 3.14 -2.76
C GLN A 114 -3.00 2.07 -3.67
N LYS A 115 -1.67 1.93 -3.70
CA LYS A 115 -0.98 0.95 -4.55
C LYS A 115 -1.30 -0.49 -4.15
N VAL A 116 -1.41 -0.77 -2.86
CA VAL A 116 -1.75 -2.11 -2.35
C VAL A 116 -3.21 -2.47 -2.64
N ASN A 117 -4.12 -1.49 -2.54
CA ASN A 117 -5.55 -1.68 -2.70
C ASN A 117 -6.00 -1.62 -4.19
N ASP A 118 -5.08 -1.35 -5.10
CA ASP A 118 -5.33 -1.17 -6.53
C ASP A 118 -4.67 -2.27 -7.38
N PRO A 119 -5.24 -3.49 -7.41
CA PRO A 119 -4.66 -4.59 -8.17
C PRO A 119 -4.66 -4.33 -9.68
N VAL A 120 -5.56 -3.48 -10.18
CA VAL A 120 -5.73 -3.20 -11.61
C VAL A 120 -4.53 -2.43 -12.18
N GLU A 121 -3.94 -1.52 -11.40
CA GLU A 121 -2.75 -0.76 -11.80
C GLU A 121 -1.44 -1.40 -11.36
N LYS A 122 -1.48 -2.65 -10.90
CA LYS A 122 -0.26 -3.35 -10.55
C LYS A 122 0.66 -3.39 -11.77
N ARG A 123 1.92 -3.02 -11.54
CA ARG A 123 2.97 -2.99 -12.56
C ARG A 123 3.92 -4.16 -12.39
N ASN A 124 4.36 -4.75 -13.49
CA ASN A 124 5.44 -5.73 -13.45
C ASN A 124 6.80 -5.07 -13.18
N GLU A 125 7.75 -5.82 -12.64
CA GLU A 125 9.06 -5.29 -12.24
C GLU A 125 10.01 -5.05 -13.43
N LEU A 126 9.81 -5.78 -14.53
CA LEU A 126 10.72 -5.75 -15.68
C LEU A 126 10.54 -4.50 -16.54
N PHE A 127 9.29 -4.16 -16.88
CA PHE A 127 8.97 -3.10 -17.84
C PHE A 127 8.00 -2.05 -17.30
N LEU A 128 7.55 -2.20 -16.04
CA LEU A 128 6.51 -1.35 -15.44
C LEU A 128 5.18 -1.41 -16.22
N GLU A 129 4.89 -2.53 -16.89
CA GLU A 129 3.66 -2.72 -17.66
C GLU A 129 2.48 -2.99 -16.73
N THR A 130 1.32 -2.44 -17.09
CA THR A 130 0.04 -2.69 -16.42
C THR A 130 -0.61 -3.98 -16.93
N GLU A 131 -1.54 -4.56 -16.17
CA GLU A 131 -2.32 -5.71 -16.65
C GLU A 131 -3.07 -5.41 -17.96
N LEU A 132 -3.47 -4.14 -18.17
CA LEU A 132 -4.10 -3.70 -19.42
C LEU A 132 -3.16 -3.86 -20.62
N MET A 133 -1.89 -3.47 -20.49
CA MET A 133 -0.88 -3.64 -21.55
C MET A 133 -0.65 -5.11 -21.86
N ILE A 134 -0.47 -5.94 -20.83
CA ILE A 134 -0.28 -7.38 -20.98
C ILE A 134 -1.49 -8.03 -21.68
N ALA A 135 -2.72 -7.63 -21.33
CA ALA A 135 -3.93 -8.12 -21.99
C ALA A 135 -4.01 -7.69 -23.47
N VAL A 136 -3.56 -6.47 -23.78
CA VAL A 136 -3.45 -5.96 -25.17
C VAL A 136 -2.42 -6.74 -25.98
N GLU A 137 -1.24 -7.01 -25.42
CA GLU A 137 -0.18 -7.78 -26.07
C GLU A 137 -0.62 -9.20 -26.42
N ASN A 138 -1.40 -9.81 -25.52
CA ASN A 138 -1.97 -11.15 -25.74
C ASN A 138 -3.20 -11.15 -26.65
N ASN A 139 -3.60 -10.00 -27.21
CA ASN A 139 -4.81 -9.82 -28.01
C ASN A 139 -6.10 -10.30 -27.30
N HIS A 140 -6.16 -10.21 -25.97
CA HIS A 140 -7.24 -10.76 -25.16
C HIS A 140 -8.37 -9.74 -24.94
N GLN A 141 -9.18 -9.51 -25.98
CA GLN A 141 -10.23 -8.47 -25.99
C GLN A 141 -11.19 -8.52 -24.77
N PRO A 142 -11.72 -9.67 -24.33
CA PRO A 142 -12.58 -9.71 -23.14
C PRO A 142 -11.89 -9.21 -21.86
N ARG A 143 -10.60 -9.51 -21.69
CA ARG A 143 -9.84 -9.05 -20.52
C ARG A 143 -9.52 -7.55 -20.62
N VAL A 144 -9.22 -7.04 -21.81
CA VAL A 144 -9.04 -5.59 -22.05
C VAL A 144 -10.31 -4.85 -21.66
N GLN A 145 -11.47 -5.28 -22.15
CA GLN A 145 -12.76 -4.68 -21.81
C GLN A 145 -13.01 -4.72 -20.30
N GLN A 146 -12.84 -5.90 -19.68
CA GLN A 146 -13.03 -6.06 -18.24
C GLN A 146 -12.15 -5.12 -17.41
N LEU A 147 -10.87 -4.95 -17.77
CA LEU A 147 -9.94 -4.06 -17.08
C LEU A 147 -10.33 -2.59 -17.22
N LEU A 148 -10.77 -2.17 -18.41
CA LEU A 148 -11.27 -0.81 -18.65
C LEU A 148 -12.54 -0.52 -17.84
N GLU A 149 -13.47 -1.49 -17.78
CA GLU A 149 -14.67 -1.41 -16.93
C GLU A 149 -14.33 -1.39 -15.43
N GLN A 150 -13.19 -1.97 -15.04
CA GLN A 150 -12.61 -1.91 -13.70
C GLN A 150 -11.79 -0.63 -13.45
N GLY A 151 -11.81 0.35 -14.36
CA GLY A 151 -11.15 1.63 -14.18
C GLY A 151 -9.64 1.62 -14.40
N ALA A 152 -9.13 0.67 -15.19
CA ALA A 152 -7.74 0.69 -15.64
C ALA A 152 -7.41 2.03 -16.34
N HIS A 153 -6.28 2.62 -15.99
CA HIS A 153 -5.82 3.90 -16.47
C HIS A 153 -5.36 3.77 -17.92
N ILE A 154 -6.23 4.17 -18.84
CA ILE A 154 -6.05 3.96 -20.29
C ILE A 154 -4.80 4.63 -20.88
N HIS A 155 -4.27 5.65 -20.19
CA HIS A 155 -3.06 6.38 -20.56
C HIS A 155 -1.84 6.01 -19.72
N ALA A 156 -1.87 4.92 -18.95
CA ALA A 156 -0.72 4.49 -18.16
C ALA A 156 0.46 4.24 -19.11
N GLN A 157 1.66 4.66 -18.71
CA GLN A 157 2.89 4.49 -19.48
C GLN A 157 3.83 3.48 -18.84
N ASP A 158 4.43 2.59 -19.63
CA ASP A 158 5.50 1.68 -19.20
C ASP A 158 6.86 2.40 -19.10
N CYS A 159 7.95 1.66 -18.86
CA CYS A 159 9.30 2.24 -18.73
C CYS A 159 9.83 2.87 -20.04
N PHE A 160 9.18 2.63 -21.18
CA PHE A 160 9.48 3.24 -22.48
C PHE A 160 8.54 4.40 -22.81
N GLY A 161 7.68 4.82 -21.87
CA GLY A 161 6.67 5.85 -22.13
C GLY A 161 5.52 5.37 -23.02
N LYS A 162 5.44 4.07 -23.35
CA LYS A 162 4.39 3.52 -24.19
C LYS A 162 3.13 3.24 -23.38
N THR A 163 1.99 3.48 -24.00
CA THR A 163 0.67 3.19 -23.44
C THR A 163 0.08 1.92 -24.05
N ALA A 164 -1.02 1.40 -23.50
CA ALA A 164 -1.72 0.23 -24.05
C ALA A 164 -2.01 0.37 -25.56
N ILE A 165 -2.35 1.57 -26.03
CA ILE A 165 -2.64 1.80 -27.46
C ILE A 165 -1.37 1.80 -28.34
N HIS A 166 -0.18 2.10 -27.79
CA HIS A 166 1.09 1.93 -28.50
C HIS A 166 1.35 0.45 -28.77
N HIS A 167 1.17 -0.40 -27.75
CA HIS A 167 1.33 -1.85 -27.87
C HIS A 167 0.34 -2.45 -28.87
N ALA A 168 -0.93 -2.04 -28.82
CA ALA A 168 -1.95 -2.46 -29.79
C ALA A 168 -1.57 -2.07 -31.24
N ALA A 169 -1.06 -0.84 -31.43
CA ALA A 169 -0.61 -0.36 -32.73
C ALA A 169 0.61 -1.11 -33.27
N GLN A 170 1.62 -1.34 -32.42
CA GLN A 170 2.84 -2.06 -32.78
C GLN A 170 2.56 -3.51 -33.19
N LEU A 171 1.57 -4.15 -32.56
CA LEU A 171 1.17 -5.53 -32.84
C LEU A 171 0.07 -5.65 -33.92
N GLY A 172 -0.46 -4.53 -34.41
CA GLY A 172 -1.53 -4.53 -35.42
C GLY A 172 -2.89 -5.02 -34.91
N HIS A 173 -3.16 -4.91 -33.60
CA HIS A 173 -4.42 -5.32 -32.97
C HIS A 173 -5.51 -4.25 -33.18
N PHE A 174 -5.92 -4.02 -34.44
CA PHE A 174 -6.86 -2.95 -34.81
C PHE A 174 -8.18 -2.95 -34.05
N ASP A 175 -8.71 -4.12 -33.72
CA ASP A 175 -9.98 -4.24 -33.00
C ASP A 175 -9.82 -3.75 -31.55
N ILE A 176 -8.67 -4.00 -30.92
CA ILE A 176 -8.30 -3.45 -29.62
C ILE A 176 -8.01 -1.94 -29.71
N ILE A 177 -7.38 -1.46 -30.78
CA ILE A 177 -7.20 -0.01 -31.00
C ILE A 177 -8.56 0.69 -31.00
N ASN A 178 -9.54 0.15 -31.75
CA ASN A 178 -10.89 0.67 -31.78
C ASN A 178 -11.54 0.65 -30.39
N MET A 179 -11.45 -0.47 -29.67
CA MET A 179 -11.95 -0.55 -28.29
C MET A 179 -11.33 0.52 -27.39
N LEU A 180 -10.00 0.65 -27.38
CA LEU A 180 -9.31 1.67 -26.58
C LEU A 180 -9.74 3.10 -26.97
N LEU A 181 -9.89 3.39 -28.26
CA LEU A 181 -10.39 4.69 -28.74
C LEU A 181 -11.82 4.97 -28.29
N ASP A 182 -12.69 3.96 -28.32
CA ASP A 182 -14.08 4.06 -27.88
C ASP A 182 -14.17 4.28 -26.35
N TYR A 183 -13.15 3.86 -25.59
CA TYR A 183 -12.98 4.17 -24.17
C TYR A 183 -12.25 5.50 -23.89
N GLY A 184 -11.81 6.23 -24.92
CA GLY A 184 -11.22 7.56 -24.79
C GLY A 184 -9.69 7.63 -24.93
N ALA A 185 -9.03 6.55 -25.34
CA ALA A 185 -7.59 6.57 -25.59
C ALA A 185 -7.22 7.61 -26.67
N SER A 186 -5.98 8.10 -26.58
CA SER A 186 -5.44 9.13 -27.47
C SER A 186 -4.29 8.54 -28.26
N MET A 187 -4.36 8.63 -29.60
CA MET A 187 -3.21 8.30 -30.46
C MET A 187 -2.22 9.47 -30.60
N LYS A 188 -2.33 10.51 -29.77
CA LYS A 188 -1.40 11.66 -29.77
C LYS A 188 -0.40 11.60 -28.62
N VAL A 189 -0.49 10.60 -27.74
CA VAL A 189 0.50 10.40 -26.67
C VAL A 189 1.84 10.06 -27.33
N ILE A 190 2.92 10.66 -26.84
CA ILE A 190 4.28 10.40 -27.32
C ILE A 190 5.01 9.51 -26.31
N ASP A 191 5.70 8.50 -26.81
CA ASP A 191 6.58 7.65 -26.02
C ASP A 191 7.96 8.29 -25.81
N SER A 192 8.87 7.60 -25.11
CA SER A 192 10.23 8.10 -24.86
C SER A 192 11.10 8.23 -26.12
N HIS A 193 10.68 7.61 -27.23
CA HIS A 193 11.34 7.73 -28.55
C HIS A 193 10.73 8.85 -29.41
N GLY A 194 9.78 9.62 -28.86
CA GLY A 194 9.08 10.67 -29.59
C GLY A 194 8.10 10.14 -30.64
N LYS A 195 7.67 8.88 -30.52
CA LYS A 195 6.72 8.25 -31.44
C LYS A 195 5.32 8.23 -30.86
N THR A 196 4.34 8.42 -31.72
CA THR A 196 2.92 8.23 -31.41
C THR A 196 2.51 6.79 -31.68
N PRO A 197 1.35 6.31 -31.15
CA PRO A 197 0.80 5.02 -31.54
C PRO A 197 0.62 4.89 -33.06
N MET A 198 0.27 5.97 -33.75
CA MET A 198 0.07 5.96 -35.20
C MET A 198 1.37 5.63 -35.96
N ASP A 199 2.53 6.06 -35.45
CA ASP A 199 3.84 5.80 -36.05
C ASP A 199 4.24 4.32 -35.98
N TYR A 200 3.63 3.55 -35.06
CA TYR A 200 3.86 2.12 -34.91
C TYR A 200 2.94 1.26 -35.77
N ILE A 201 1.87 1.83 -36.34
CA ILE A 201 0.95 1.06 -37.19
C ILE A 201 1.64 0.73 -38.51
N THR A 202 1.98 -0.54 -38.69
CA THR A 202 2.52 -1.05 -39.96
C THR A 202 1.40 -1.66 -40.79
N TYR A 203 1.20 -1.16 -42.01
CA TYR A 203 0.17 -1.64 -42.95
C TYR A 203 0.78 -2.63 -43.95
N ASN A 204 1.18 -3.81 -43.46
CA ASN A 204 1.83 -4.80 -44.33
C ASN A 204 0.84 -5.50 -45.28
N LYS A 205 -0.47 -5.51 -44.98
CA LYS A 205 -1.49 -6.11 -45.84
C LYS A 205 -2.41 -5.05 -46.45
N PRO A 206 -2.86 -5.21 -47.71
CA PRO A 206 -3.77 -4.26 -48.36
C PRO A 206 -5.08 -3.99 -47.59
N LYS A 207 -5.59 -4.98 -46.86
CA LYS A 207 -6.82 -4.85 -46.04
C LYS A 207 -6.61 -4.06 -44.75
N ASP A 208 -5.37 -3.87 -44.30
CA ASP A 208 -5.09 -3.11 -43.09
C ASP A 208 -5.29 -1.61 -43.33
N TRP A 209 -5.11 -1.13 -44.57
CA TRP A 209 -5.31 0.27 -44.95
C TRP A 209 -6.74 0.76 -44.66
N GLU A 210 -7.76 -0.08 -44.86
CA GLU A 210 -9.14 0.28 -44.54
C GLU A 210 -9.33 0.53 -43.04
N LYS A 211 -8.73 -0.32 -42.20
CA LYS A 211 -8.75 -0.17 -40.74
C LYS A 211 -7.97 1.07 -40.28
N VAL A 212 -6.80 1.32 -40.88
CA VAL A 212 -6.00 2.54 -40.63
C VAL A 212 -6.79 3.80 -40.98
N ARG A 213 -7.47 3.80 -42.13
CA ARG A 213 -8.31 4.91 -42.58
C ARG A 213 -9.48 5.15 -41.63
N GLU A 214 -10.11 4.10 -41.13
CA GLU A 214 -11.18 4.19 -40.14
C GLU A 214 -10.69 4.85 -38.84
N ILE A 215 -9.54 4.39 -38.32
CA ILE A 215 -8.89 4.99 -37.15
C ILE A 215 -8.62 6.48 -37.40
N ALA A 216 -7.98 6.82 -38.52
CA ALA A 216 -7.68 8.21 -38.88
C ALA A 216 -8.94 9.08 -38.98
N TYR A 217 -10.05 8.53 -39.49
CA TYR A 217 -11.33 9.23 -39.54
C TYR A 217 -11.93 9.45 -38.14
N LYS A 218 -11.94 8.43 -37.28
CA LYS A 218 -12.34 8.57 -35.87
C LYS A 218 -11.52 9.64 -35.15
N MET A 219 -10.23 9.76 -35.48
CA MET A 219 -9.33 10.74 -34.87
C MET A 219 -9.64 12.21 -35.20
N GLN A 220 -10.27 12.48 -36.35
CA GLN A 220 -10.65 13.85 -36.75
C GLN A 220 -11.79 14.42 -35.91
N LYS A 221 -12.62 13.54 -35.33
CA LYS A 221 -13.67 13.95 -34.38
C LYS A 221 -13.01 14.38 -33.07
N THR A 222 -13.46 15.52 -32.53
CA THR A 222 -13.03 15.97 -31.20
C THR A 222 -13.47 14.95 -30.14
N PRO A 223 -12.74 14.76 -29.03
CA PRO A 223 -13.08 13.77 -28.00
C PRO A 223 -14.53 13.89 -27.51
N GLU A 224 -15.07 15.11 -27.44
CA GLU A 224 -16.43 15.41 -26.98
C GLU A 224 -17.51 15.02 -28.01
N LYS A 225 -17.12 14.85 -29.28
CA LYS A 225 -18.00 14.41 -30.38
C LYS A 225 -17.87 12.91 -30.67
N ARG A 226 -17.02 12.19 -29.94
CA ARG A 226 -16.97 10.73 -30.01
C ARG A 226 -18.03 10.18 -29.07
N GLU A 227 -18.88 9.30 -29.58
CA GLU A 227 -19.78 8.49 -28.75
C GLU A 227 -18.92 7.48 -28.00
N LEU A 228 -18.33 7.92 -26.88
CA LEU A 228 -17.50 7.06 -26.04
C LEU A 228 -18.37 6.03 -25.33
N VAL A 229 -17.81 4.85 -25.07
CA VAL A 229 -18.45 3.84 -24.24
C VAL A 229 -18.76 4.45 -22.88
N PRO A 230 -20.02 4.42 -22.40
CA PRO A 230 -20.37 4.99 -21.11
C PRO A 230 -19.66 4.20 -20.02
N VAL A 231 -18.72 4.85 -19.35
CA VAL A 231 -18.05 4.35 -18.15
C VAL A 231 -18.43 5.27 -16.99
N PRO A 232 -18.45 4.78 -15.74
CA PRO A 232 -18.62 5.64 -14.58
C PRO A 232 -17.59 6.78 -14.61
N ASP A 233 -18.04 8.01 -14.36
CA ASP A 233 -17.14 9.16 -14.27
C ASP A 233 -16.13 9.01 -13.13
N VAL A 234 -16.53 8.27 -12.10
CA VAL A 234 -15.74 7.98 -10.91
C VAL A 234 -15.88 6.51 -10.53
N VAL A 235 -14.74 5.86 -10.31
CA VAL A 235 -14.65 4.45 -9.93
C VAL A 235 -13.95 4.34 -8.58
N ARG A 236 -14.54 3.57 -7.66
CA ARG A 236 -13.92 3.23 -6.38
C ARG A 236 -12.75 2.26 -6.60
N VAL A 237 -11.60 2.57 -6.01
CA VAL A 237 -10.41 1.73 -6.03
C VAL A 237 -10.38 0.86 -4.78
N GLY A 238 -10.37 -0.45 -4.98
CA GLY A 238 -10.23 -1.41 -3.91
C GLY A 238 -11.37 -1.39 -2.89
N ARG A 239 -11.09 -1.91 -1.69
CA ARG A 239 -12.04 -1.92 -0.57
C ARG A 239 -12.01 -0.58 0.18
N PRO A 240 -13.12 -0.13 0.77
CA PRO A 240 -13.11 1.01 1.69
C PRO A 240 -12.14 0.77 2.84
N MET A 241 -11.59 1.85 3.38
CA MET A 241 -10.57 1.82 4.41
C MET A 241 -10.95 2.69 5.59
N TRP A 242 -10.53 2.30 6.78
CA TRP A 242 -10.61 3.12 7.97
C TRP A 242 -9.20 3.57 8.38
N ILE A 243 -9.03 4.86 8.64
CA ILE A 243 -7.82 5.45 9.23
C ILE A 243 -8.24 6.52 10.22
N ASP A 244 -7.73 6.45 11.44
CA ASP A 244 -8.06 7.37 12.54
C ASP A 244 -7.84 8.84 12.15
N ALA A 245 -6.76 9.12 11.42
CA ALA A 245 -6.37 10.47 11.00
C ALA A 245 -7.36 11.18 10.09
N ILE A 246 -8.24 10.44 9.40
CA ILE A 246 -9.22 11.01 8.47
C ILE A 246 -10.64 10.67 8.89
N CYS A 247 -10.89 9.44 9.36
CA CYS A 247 -12.24 8.99 9.66
C CYS A 247 -12.82 9.59 10.94
N ILE A 248 -11.97 10.16 11.80
CA ILE A 248 -12.35 10.81 13.05
C ILE A 248 -12.09 12.32 12.93
N ASP A 249 -13.07 13.14 13.29
CA ASP A 249 -12.88 14.57 13.48
C ASP A 249 -12.03 14.81 14.74
N GLN A 250 -10.74 15.07 14.53
CA GLN A 250 -9.79 15.28 15.61
C GLN A 250 -10.07 16.55 16.44
N SER A 251 -10.83 17.50 15.89
CA SER A 251 -11.24 18.71 16.60
C SER A 251 -12.41 18.47 17.57
N ASN A 252 -13.14 17.37 17.39
CA ASN A 252 -14.32 17.02 18.17
C ASN A 252 -13.95 16.04 19.31
N ALA A 253 -13.95 16.52 20.55
CA ALA A 253 -13.59 15.72 21.72
C ALA A 253 -14.58 14.57 21.99
N ASP A 254 -15.88 14.80 21.80
CA ASP A 254 -16.91 13.79 22.01
C ASP A 254 -16.79 12.66 20.98
N GLU A 255 -16.53 13.02 19.72
CA GLU A 255 -16.31 12.05 18.65
C GLU A 255 -15.06 11.20 18.91
N ARG A 256 -13.95 11.81 19.33
CA ARG A 256 -12.73 11.09 19.71
C ARG A 256 -12.97 10.13 20.88
N SER A 257 -13.69 10.58 21.91
CA SER A 257 -13.99 9.74 23.08
C SER A 257 -14.90 8.57 22.71
N ASN A 258 -15.90 8.80 21.84
CA ASN A 258 -16.78 7.76 21.34
C ASN A 258 -16.00 6.72 20.51
N HIS A 259 -15.16 7.15 19.58
CA HIS A 259 -14.33 6.23 18.80
C HIS A 259 -13.30 5.48 19.64
N GLY A 260 -12.78 6.10 20.70
CA GLY A 260 -11.95 5.40 21.69
C GLY A 260 -12.64 4.17 22.27
N SER A 261 -13.97 4.22 22.48
CA SER A 261 -14.75 3.06 22.92
C SER A 261 -15.02 2.04 21.81
N LEU A 262 -15.07 2.48 20.54
CA LEU A 262 -15.31 1.62 19.38
C LEU A 262 -14.04 0.96 18.82
N ILE A 263 -12.84 1.41 19.19
CA ILE A 263 -11.59 1.02 18.53
C ILE A 263 -11.41 -0.49 18.45
N ALA A 264 -11.68 -1.22 19.54
CA ALA A 264 -11.60 -2.68 19.56
C ALA A 264 -12.60 -3.34 18.59
N GLN A 265 -13.81 -2.79 18.47
CA GLN A 265 -14.82 -3.27 17.53
C GLN A 265 -14.39 -2.99 16.07
N ILE A 266 -13.83 -1.81 15.80
CA ILE A 266 -13.33 -1.44 14.47
C ILE A 266 -12.22 -2.42 14.03
N TYR A 267 -11.20 -2.63 14.87
CA TYR A 267 -10.11 -3.57 14.58
C TYR A 267 -10.59 -5.01 14.40
N CYS A 268 -11.55 -5.45 15.23
CA CYS A 268 -12.12 -6.80 15.13
C CYS A 268 -12.93 -7.01 13.85
N ARG A 269 -13.59 -5.96 13.34
CA ARG A 269 -14.41 -6.01 12.11
C ARG A 269 -13.63 -5.77 10.83
N ALA A 270 -12.48 -5.11 10.90
CA ALA A 270 -11.61 -4.92 9.75
C ALA A 270 -11.22 -6.28 9.14
N SER A 271 -11.33 -6.38 7.81
CA SER A 271 -10.99 -7.58 7.04
C SER A 271 -9.48 -7.82 7.02
N SER A 272 -8.69 -6.74 7.02
CA SER A 272 -7.24 -6.77 7.22
C SER A 272 -6.74 -5.49 7.88
N VAL A 273 -5.55 -5.57 8.49
CA VAL A 273 -4.88 -4.42 9.10
C VAL A 273 -3.54 -4.17 8.42
N ILE A 274 -3.42 -2.98 7.83
CA ILE A 274 -2.19 -2.43 7.29
C ILE A 274 -1.51 -1.65 8.42
N ALA A 275 -0.48 -2.24 9.02
CA ALA A 275 0.36 -1.58 10.00
C ALA A 275 1.46 -0.79 9.31
N TRP A 276 1.29 0.53 9.20
CA TRP A 276 2.23 1.41 8.55
C TRP A 276 3.32 1.88 9.50
N VAL A 277 4.58 1.56 9.16
CA VAL A 277 5.75 1.95 9.95
C VAL A 277 6.63 2.99 9.25
N GLY A 278 6.13 3.68 8.22
CA GLY A 278 6.88 4.70 7.47
C GLY A 278 7.59 4.18 6.23
N VAL A 279 8.28 5.09 5.52
CA VAL A 279 9.01 4.78 4.29
C VAL A 279 10.32 4.04 4.59
N GLN A 280 10.76 3.19 3.67
CA GLN A 280 12.04 2.50 3.78
C GLN A 280 13.21 3.50 3.67
N ASN A 281 14.25 3.31 4.47
CA ASN A 281 15.50 4.05 4.35
C ASN A 281 16.70 3.07 4.31
N ASP A 282 17.90 3.58 4.02
CA ASP A 282 19.10 2.75 3.94
C ASP A 282 19.40 1.98 5.24
N GLU A 283 18.89 2.47 6.37
CA GLU A 283 19.07 1.84 7.67
C GLU A 283 18.05 0.74 7.94
N THR A 284 16.84 0.78 7.38
CA THR A 284 15.76 -0.19 7.65
C THR A 284 15.49 -1.17 6.51
N LYS A 285 16.03 -0.91 5.31
CA LYS A 285 15.75 -1.69 4.09
C LYS A 285 16.03 -3.18 4.14
N LEU A 286 16.99 -3.61 4.96
CA LEU A 286 17.37 -5.02 5.05
C LEU A 286 16.51 -5.79 6.05
N ALA A 287 15.77 -5.11 6.93
CA ALA A 287 15.11 -5.75 8.05
C ALA A 287 14.05 -6.79 7.64
N PRO A 288 13.12 -6.52 6.69
CA PRO A 288 12.08 -7.48 6.35
C PRO A 288 12.64 -8.79 5.80
N ASP A 289 13.55 -8.70 4.83
CA ASP A 289 14.18 -9.87 4.19
C ASP A 289 15.09 -10.63 5.16
N ALA A 290 15.83 -9.92 6.02
CA ALA A 290 16.67 -10.54 7.03
C ALA A 290 15.83 -11.32 8.05
N ILE A 291 14.71 -10.76 8.54
CA ILE A 291 13.78 -11.46 9.45
C ILE A 291 13.26 -12.74 8.79
N LEU A 292 12.80 -12.67 7.55
CA LEU A 292 12.30 -13.84 6.83
C LEU A 292 13.40 -14.89 6.59
N SER A 293 14.62 -14.45 6.27
CA SER A 293 15.77 -15.35 6.07
C SER A 293 16.14 -16.10 7.34
N ILE A 294 16.16 -15.41 8.50
CA ILE A 294 16.36 -16.03 9.82
C ILE A 294 15.27 -17.07 10.11
N LEU A 295 14.02 -16.76 9.78
CA LEU A 295 12.90 -17.67 10.03
C LEU A 295 12.97 -18.94 9.15
N ARG A 296 13.32 -18.78 7.87
CA ARG A 296 13.42 -19.86 6.87
C ARG A 296 14.58 -20.82 7.14
N ALA A 297 15.72 -20.32 7.60
CA ALA A 297 16.93 -21.10 7.83
C ALA A 297 16.78 -22.23 8.86
N ASP A 298 15.80 -22.13 9.76
CA ASP A 298 15.54 -23.10 10.84
C ASP A 298 14.40 -24.09 10.51
N GLY A 299 13.96 -24.16 9.25
CA GLY A 299 13.20 -25.29 8.72
C GLY A 299 11.69 -25.30 8.99
N LYS A 300 11.01 -24.15 9.00
CA LYS A 300 9.55 -24.09 8.80
C LYS A 300 9.17 -22.87 7.97
N ASP A 301 8.73 -23.13 6.74
CA ASP A 301 8.02 -22.14 5.93
C ASP A 301 6.63 -21.91 6.55
N PRO A 302 6.21 -20.67 6.86
CA PRO A 302 4.87 -20.40 7.39
C PRO A 302 3.73 -20.57 6.37
N ASP A 303 4.02 -20.77 5.08
CA ASP A 303 3.01 -20.92 4.00
C ASP A 303 2.77 -22.39 3.55
N GLU A 304 3.53 -23.38 4.04
CA GLU A 304 3.37 -24.80 3.65
C GLU A 304 2.27 -25.55 4.43
N THR A 305 1.09 -24.98 4.53
CA THR A 305 -0.12 -25.75 4.91
C THR A 305 -1.16 -25.72 3.81
N MET A 306 -0.79 -26.05 2.58
CA MET A 306 -1.70 -26.60 1.57
C MET A 306 -0.87 -27.19 0.41
N TRP A 307 -0.82 -28.54 0.39
CA TRP A 307 -0.66 -29.45 -0.75
C TRP A 307 0.63 -30.30 -0.78
N ASP A 308 0.35 -31.60 -0.79
CA ASP A 308 1.12 -32.76 -1.21
C ASP A 308 2.13 -33.46 -0.29
N ASP A 309 1.70 -34.65 0.12
CA ASP A 309 2.48 -35.79 0.58
C ASP A 309 3.56 -36.18 -0.46
N ASN A 310 4.83 -35.87 -0.19
CA ASN A 310 5.93 -36.68 -0.71
C ASN A 310 7.18 -36.60 0.18
N PRO A 311 7.67 -37.71 0.76
CA PRO A 311 8.79 -37.69 1.69
C PRO A 311 10.11 -37.90 0.93
N SER A 312 10.67 -36.85 0.32
CA SER A 312 12.07 -36.89 -0.13
C SER A 312 12.67 -35.53 -0.46
N THR A 313 13.01 -34.75 0.56
CA THR A 313 14.10 -33.78 0.45
C THR A 313 14.91 -33.79 1.74
N THR A 314 16.14 -34.26 1.63
CA THR A 314 17.16 -34.22 2.68
C THR A 314 17.43 -32.76 3.04
N ASN A 315 16.93 -32.36 4.20
CA ASN A 315 17.04 -31.04 4.79
C ASN A 315 18.50 -30.80 5.19
N THR A 316 19.26 -30.12 4.34
CA THR A 316 20.58 -29.60 4.69
C THR A 316 20.36 -28.23 5.32
N GLY A 317 20.25 -28.21 6.65
CA GLY A 317 20.09 -27.00 7.44
C GLY A 317 21.28 -26.06 7.26
N TYR A 318 21.13 -25.06 6.42
CA TYR A 318 22.04 -23.92 6.38
C TYR A 318 21.69 -23.00 7.55
N SER A 319 22.57 -22.93 8.55
CA SER A 319 22.47 -21.91 9.60
C SER A 319 22.70 -20.54 8.97
N TYR A 320 21.64 -19.74 8.82
CA TYR A 320 21.75 -18.35 8.39
C TYR A 320 22.14 -17.49 9.58
N ILE A 321 23.27 -16.83 9.48
CA ILE A 321 23.76 -15.90 10.49
C ILE A 321 23.65 -14.49 9.89
N PRO A 322 22.81 -13.60 10.45
CA PRO A 322 22.67 -12.25 9.94
C PRO A 322 23.98 -11.46 10.14
N SER A 323 24.33 -10.66 9.15
CA SER A 323 25.40 -9.67 9.20
C SER A 323 25.10 -8.57 10.23
N ASP A 324 26.13 -7.84 10.67
CA ASP A 324 25.94 -6.76 11.64
C ASP A 324 25.11 -5.59 11.07
N GLN A 325 25.12 -5.42 9.75
CA GLN A 325 24.25 -4.47 9.07
C GLN A 325 22.78 -4.91 9.12
N GLU A 326 22.48 -6.17 8.82
CA GLU A 326 21.12 -6.74 8.94
C GLU A 326 20.61 -6.66 10.38
N LYS A 327 21.43 -7.02 11.38
CA LYS A 327 21.08 -6.87 12.80
C LYS A 327 20.74 -5.43 13.16
N SER A 328 21.59 -4.49 12.77
CA SER A 328 21.37 -3.05 13.02
C SER A 328 20.09 -2.56 12.34
N SER A 329 19.80 -3.10 11.15
CA SER A 329 18.61 -2.79 10.37
C SER A 329 17.33 -3.27 11.06
N ILE A 330 17.34 -4.51 11.54
CA ILE A 330 16.25 -5.09 12.33
C ILE A 330 16.00 -4.27 13.59
N ILE A 331 17.05 -3.89 14.33
CA ILE A 331 16.91 -3.11 15.57
C ILE A 331 16.24 -1.76 15.28
N ARG A 332 16.69 -1.03 14.26
CA ARG A 332 16.09 0.26 13.87
C ARG A 332 14.65 0.11 13.41
N PHE A 333 14.35 -0.92 12.61
CA PHE A 333 12.99 -1.23 12.18
C PHE A 333 12.06 -1.47 13.38
N LEU A 334 12.49 -2.23 14.38
CA LEU A 334 11.70 -2.51 15.59
C LEU A 334 11.61 -1.33 16.58
N ARG A 335 12.41 -0.27 16.39
CA ARG A 335 12.34 0.99 17.16
C ARG A 335 11.47 2.07 16.50
N ARG A 336 10.90 1.79 15.34
CA ARG A 336 10.01 2.74 14.67
C ARG A 336 8.80 3.04 15.54
N SER A 337 8.30 4.27 15.46
CA SER A 337 7.32 4.80 16.41
C SER A 337 6.06 3.95 16.55
N TRP A 338 5.64 3.26 15.48
CA TRP A 338 4.50 2.34 15.55
C TRP A 338 4.69 1.21 16.57
N PHE A 339 5.90 0.64 16.67
CA PHE A 339 6.25 -0.44 17.61
C PHE A 339 6.39 0.04 19.07
N GLU A 340 6.59 1.34 19.27
CA GLU A 340 6.80 1.99 20.57
C GLU A 340 5.47 2.53 21.16
N ARG A 341 4.33 2.28 20.51
CA ARG A 341 3.01 2.71 21.01
C ARG A 341 2.59 1.89 22.24
N GLU A 342 2.09 2.56 23.27
CA GLU A 342 1.63 1.91 24.51
C GLU A 342 0.38 1.03 24.27
N ASP A 343 -0.56 1.50 23.46
CA ASP A 343 -1.83 0.82 23.17
C ASP A 343 -1.75 -0.19 22.02
N LEU A 344 -0.55 -0.39 21.43
CA LEU A 344 -0.35 -1.24 20.28
C LEU A 344 -0.91 -2.65 20.49
N MET A 345 -0.66 -3.20 21.68
CA MET A 345 -1.11 -4.55 22.04
C MET A 345 -2.62 -4.72 21.97
N HIS A 346 -3.37 -3.72 22.40
CA HIS A 346 -4.82 -3.78 22.37
C HIS A 346 -5.31 -3.77 20.92
N GLU A 347 -4.72 -2.95 20.07
CA GLU A 347 -5.07 -2.85 18.65
C GLU A 347 -4.74 -4.12 17.86
N VAL A 348 -3.50 -4.62 17.98
CA VAL A 348 -3.06 -5.82 17.25
C VAL A 348 -3.70 -7.10 17.78
N ALA A 349 -4.19 -7.14 19.02
CA ALA A 349 -4.89 -8.30 19.56
C ALA A 349 -6.27 -8.52 18.91
N PHE A 350 -6.93 -7.44 18.46
CA PHE A 350 -8.23 -7.53 17.79
C PHE A 350 -8.12 -7.61 16.27
N GLY A 351 -7.02 -7.13 15.69
CA GLY A 351 -6.80 -7.12 14.26
C GLY A 351 -6.70 -8.52 13.64
N ARG A 352 -7.25 -8.68 12.43
CA ARG A 352 -7.08 -9.87 11.59
C ARG A 352 -6.11 -9.58 10.44
N ALA A 353 -5.39 -10.61 9.99
CA ALA A 353 -4.49 -10.53 8.83
C ALA A 353 -3.57 -9.30 8.85
N ILE A 354 -2.90 -9.07 9.98
CA ILE A 354 -2.06 -7.88 10.17
C ILE A 354 -0.78 -8.02 9.34
N THR A 355 -0.56 -7.05 8.44
CA THR A 355 0.63 -6.96 7.62
C THR A 355 1.33 -5.64 7.91
N VAL A 356 2.61 -5.72 8.28
CA VAL A 356 3.46 -4.56 8.56
C VAL A 356 4.10 -4.08 7.26
N TYR A 357 3.98 -2.79 6.97
CA TYR A 357 4.51 -2.14 5.78
C TYR A 357 5.56 -1.10 6.13
N CYS A 358 6.74 -1.23 5.52
CA CYS A 358 7.81 -0.24 5.53
C CYS A 358 8.10 0.16 4.08
N GLY A 359 7.59 1.31 3.64
CA GLY A 359 7.47 1.59 2.21
C GLY A 359 6.60 0.53 1.52
N MET A 360 7.13 -0.13 0.49
CA MET A 360 6.41 -1.21 -0.20
C MET A 360 6.77 -2.61 0.33
N ASP A 361 7.76 -2.72 1.22
CA ASP A 361 8.13 -4.00 1.82
C ASP A 361 7.05 -4.42 2.80
N ARG A 362 6.63 -5.68 2.68
CA ARG A 362 5.57 -6.27 3.49
C ARG A 362 6.14 -7.38 4.37
N LEU A 363 5.75 -7.39 5.63
CA LEU A 363 6.09 -8.44 6.57
C LEU A 363 4.85 -8.83 7.37
N PRO A 364 4.39 -10.10 7.31
CA PRO A 364 3.29 -10.56 8.15
C PRO A 364 3.63 -10.35 9.63
N PHE A 365 2.69 -9.80 10.41
CA PHE A 365 2.93 -9.57 11.83
C PHE A 365 3.18 -10.89 12.60
N SER A 366 2.59 -11.99 12.13
CA SER A 366 2.87 -13.34 12.63
C SER A 366 4.35 -13.72 12.53
N SER A 367 5.03 -13.34 11.45
CA SER A 367 6.46 -13.56 11.25
C SER A 367 7.28 -12.73 12.22
N ILE A 368 6.91 -11.47 12.47
CA ILE A 368 7.58 -10.63 13.48
C ILE A 368 7.42 -11.25 14.87
N MET A 369 6.21 -11.69 15.24
CA MET A 369 5.96 -12.33 16.53
C MET A 369 6.76 -13.62 16.69
N GLU A 370 6.86 -14.44 15.65
CA GLU A 370 7.67 -15.66 15.67
C GLU A 370 9.16 -15.33 15.79
N PHE A 371 9.65 -14.33 15.07
CA PHE A 371 11.02 -13.85 15.17
C PHE A 371 11.35 -13.37 16.61
N LEU A 372 10.49 -12.53 17.19
CA LEU A 372 10.64 -12.06 18.56
C LEU A 372 10.62 -13.22 19.57
N ARG A 373 9.74 -14.22 19.38
CA ARG A 373 9.72 -15.41 20.24
C ARG A 373 11.06 -16.13 20.19
N ARG A 374 11.60 -16.41 19.00
CA ARG A 374 12.91 -17.09 18.85
C ARG A 374 14.02 -16.31 19.54
N GLU A 375 14.07 -14.99 19.31
CA GLU A 375 15.06 -14.10 19.91
C GLU A 375 14.96 -13.98 21.44
N ALA A 376 13.76 -14.13 22.01
CA ALA A 376 13.58 -14.15 23.46
C ALA A 376 14.20 -15.39 24.13
N TYR A 377 14.36 -16.50 23.41
CA TYR A 377 14.99 -17.73 23.92
C TYR A 377 16.47 -17.84 23.57
N SER A 378 16.87 -17.40 22.38
CA SER A 378 18.24 -17.49 21.88
C SER A 378 19.15 -16.40 22.47
N GLY A 379 18.61 -15.22 22.78
CA GLY A 379 19.32 -14.10 23.42
C GLY A 379 20.52 -13.60 22.61
N THR A 380 20.38 -13.47 21.28
CA THR A 380 21.53 -13.35 20.38
C THR A 380 22.01 -11.91 20.19
N PHE A 381 21.14 -10.97 19.79
CA PHE A 381 21.58 -9.60 19.48
C PHE A 381 20.57 -8.47 19.69
N LEU A 382 19.26 -8.74 19.83
CA LEU A 382 18.31 -7.64 20.04
C LEU A 382 18.55 -6.93 21.40
N PRO A 383 18.38 -5.60 21.50
CA PRO A 383 18.44 -4.89 22.78
C PRO A 383 17.27 -5.27 23.70
N SER A 384 17.45 -5.20 25.02
CA SER A 384 16.41 -5.53 26.02
C SER A 384 15.45 -4.40 26.34
N ASP A 385 15.79 -3.18 25.93
CA ASP A 385 15.00 -1.96 26.10
C ASP A 385 13.95 -1.76 25.00
N LEU A 386 13.90 -2.61 23.96
CA LEU A 386 12.88 -2.48 22.91
C LEU A 386 11.45 -2.69 23.47
N GLN A 387 10.52 -1.81 23.11
CA GLN A 387 9.14 -1.91 23.58
C GLN A 387 8.38 -3.10 22.99
N VAL A 388 8.81 -3.62 21.84
CA VAL A 388 8.22 -4.84 21.22
C VAL A 388 8.28 -6.07 22.12
N TRP A 389 9.13 -6.09 23.16
CA TRP A 389 9.14 -7.18 24.14
C TRP A 389 7.84 -7.28 24.94
N SER A 390 7.11 -6.17 25.09
CA SER A 390 5.78 -6.14 25.70
C SER A 390 4.78 -7.02 24.95
N LEU A 391 4.97 -7.20 23.63
CA LEU A 391 4.10 -8.00 22.78
C LEU A 391 4.09 -9.49 23.16
N LEU A 392 5.20 -9.98 23.75
CA LEU A 392 5.33 -11.38 24.18
C LEU A 392 4.79 -11.65 25.60
N GLY A 393 4.30 -10.61 26.30
CA GLY A 393 3.80 -10.71 27.66
C GLY A 393 4.88 -10.77 28.75
N SER A 394 4.43 -10.77 30.01
CA SER A 394 5.29 -10.53 31.18
C SER A 394 6.34 -11.63 31.46
N THR A 395 6.12 -12.86 31.01
CA THR A 395 6.99 -14.01 31.27
C THR A 395 8.25 -14.00 30.39
N ALA A 396 8.12 -13.62 29.11
CA ALA A 396 9.25 -13.46 28.19
C ALA A 396 10.11 -12.25 28.56
N SER A 397 9.48 -11.12 28.91
CA SER A 397 10.16 -9.91 29.40
C SER A 397 10.98 -10.17 30.68
N LYS A 398 10.43 -10.96 31.63
CA LYS A 398 11.15 -11.39 32.85
C LYS A 398 12.31 -12.34 32.55
N LYS A 399 12.15 -13.28 31.62
CA LYS A 399 13.23 -14.19 31.19
C LYS A 399 14.42 -13.42 30.60
N ARG A 400 14.16 -12.40 29.79
CA ARG A 400 15.23 -11.55 29.22
C ARG A 400 15.98 -10.74 30.27
N ARG A 401 15.27 -10.08 31.19
CA ARG A 401 15.91 -9.40 32.34
C ARG A 401 16.81 -10.34 33.14
N SER A 402 16.44 -11.64 33.23
CA SER A 402 17.29 -12.65 33.86
C SER A 402 18.55 -13.03 33.05
N LEU A 403 18.47 -13.03 31.71
CA LEU A 403 19.60 -13.28 30.80
C LEU A 403 20.63 -12.12 30.84
N ASP A 404 20.17 -10.86 30.87
CA ASP A 404 21.04 -9.69 31.02
C ASP A 404 21.75 -9.64 32.39
N SER A 405 21.07 -10.05 33.46
CA SER A 405 21.70 -10.17 34.79
C SER A 405 22.82 -11.24 34.81
N ARG A 406 22.72 -12.26 33.96
CA ARG A 406 23.74 -13.30 33.82
C ARG A 406 24.93 -12.86 32.95
N SER A 407 24.68 -12.08 31.88
CA SER A 407 25.75 -11.56 31.01
C SER A 407 26.60 -10.51 31.73
N THR A 408 25.98 -9.65 32.55
CA THR A 408 26.66 -8.65 33.39
C THR A 408 27.45 -9.28 34.53
N SER A 409 26.97 -10.36 35.16
CA SER A 409 27.71 -11.08 36.22
C SER A 409 28.99 -11.79 35.74
N LYS A 410 29.13 -12.03 34.42
CA LYS A 410 30.33 -12.65 33.84
C LYS A 410 31.47 -11.65 33.59
N LYS A 411 31.25 -10.34 33.73
CA LYS A 411 32.27 -9.29 33.47
C LYS A 411 33.01 -8.78 34.72
N THR A 412 32.72 -9.26 35.93
CA THR A 412 33.34 -8.79 37.19
C THR A 412 33.98 -9.89 38.04
N ARG A 413 34.61 -10.88 37.42
CA ARG A 413 35.51 -11.82 38.11
C ARG A 413 36.74 -12.14 37.26
N ARG A 414 37.66 -11.18 37.18
CA ARG A 414 39.11 -11.38 37.03
C ARG A 414 39.77 -10.02 37.17
N ASP A 415 40.33 -9.79 38.35
CA ASP A 415 41.64 -9.16 38.58
C ASP A 415 41.75 -8.78 40.06
N SER A 416 42.13 -9.78 40.86
CA SER A 416 42.68 -9.57 42.19
C SER A 416 43.39 -10.85 42.63
N MET A 417 44.56 -11.11 42.05
CA MET A 417 45.63 -11.89 42.66
C MET A 417 46.93 -11.46 41.97
N ASP A 418 47.73 -10.66 42.66
CA ASP A 418 49.14 -10.97 42.89
C ASP A 418 49.62 -10.16 44.10
N GLY A 419 50.18 -10.90 45.05
CA GLY A 419 50.94 -10.44 46.21
C GLY A 419 52.22 -11.26 46.28
#